data_AF-A0A9P5U174-F1
#
_entry.id   AF-A0A9P5U174-F1
#
_cell.length_a   1.000
_cell.length_b   1.000
_cell.length_c   1.000
_cell.angle_alpha   90.00
_cell.angle_beta   90.00
_cell.angle_gamma   90.00
#
_symmetry.space_group_name_H-M   'P 1'
#
loop_
_entity.id
_entity.type
_entity.pdbx_description
1 polymer ?
#
loop_
_entity_poly.entity_id
_entity_poly.type
_entity_poly.pdbx_seq_one_letter_code
_entity_poly.pdbx_strand_id
1 'polypeptide(L)'
;MTRTQPTKVIIERGDNIISHEASRDAPHEYFLSALSNSVDRSGSASPSPDHPRTVPRPRGEPYRRGRGGYNLDEAANWTVEQSKEIKKYIKHVVETDLDCTLPFTKQPSNSIDSIRKAALLKFPWLLNYIDLWVVDVLVRYRLQLRQAALKKTENALLAAEARARASRKAALQAAAANLD
;
A
#
# COMPACT_ATOMS: atom_id res chain seq x y z
N MET A 1 20.00 45.13 29.79
CA MET A 1 18.90 44.24 29.37
C MET A 1 19.52 43.13 28.53
N THR A 2 19.52 41.91 29.08
CA THR A 2 20.41 40.79 28.72
C THR A 2 19.91 40.03 27.49
N ARG A 3 20.82 39.79 26.54
CA ARG A 3 20.65 39.08 25.28
C ARG A 3 20.78 37.57 25.50
N THR A 4 19.67 36.84 25.45
CA THR A 4 19.65 35.37 25.54
C THR A 4 20.07 34.76 24.20
N GLN A 5 21.18 34.03 24.19
CA GLN A 5 21.65 33.22 23.05
C GLN A 5 20.96 31.83 23.07
N PRO A 6 20.62 31.24 21.91
CA PRO A 6 20.06 29.90 21.85
C PRO A 6 21.12 28.81 22.08
N THR A 7 20.79 27.83 22.92
CA THR A 7 21.66 26.70 23.27
C THR A 7 21.60 25.64 22.16
N LYS A 8 22.78 25.25 21.65
CA LYS A 8 22.99 24.21 20.63
C LYS A 8 23.02 22.84 21.32
N VAL A 9 21.99 22.02 21.13
CA VAL A 9 21.98 20.63 21.59
C VAL A 9 22.61 19.76 20.49
N ILE A 10 23.78 19.20 20.81
CA ILE A 10 24.51 18.22 19.99
C ILE A 10 24.13 16.85 20.56
N ILE A 11 23.53 15.98 19.74
CA ILE A 11 23.33 14.57 20.08
C ILE A 11 24.28 13.77 19.20
N GLU A 12 25.30 13.18 19.85
CA GLU A 12 26.29 12.32 19.21
C GLU A 12 25.78 10.89 18.97
N ARG A 13 26.49 10.26 18.05
CA ARG A 13 26.26 8.99 17.36
C ARG A 13 26.34 7.76 18.29
N GLY A 14 25.56 6.74 17.96
CA GLY A 14 25.79 5.36 18.40
C GLY A 14 25.76 4.44 17.19
N ASP A 15 26.94 4.07 16.70
CA ASP A 15 27.17 3.02 15.71
C ASP A 15 26.85 1.65 16.33
N ASN A 16 26.05 0.82 15.67
CA ASN A 16 26.09 -0.61 15.91
C ASN A 16 25.89 -1.39 14.61
N ILE A 17 27.02 -1.90 14.11
CA ILE A 17 27.18 -2.70 12.92
C ILE A 17 27.01 -4.16 13.36
N ILE A 18 25.97 -4.84 12.86
CA ILE A 18 25.94 -6.31 12.87
C ILE A 18 26.08 -6.75 11.42
N SER A 19 27.31 -7.15 11.09
CA SER A 19 27.64 -7.89 9.88
C SER A 19 27.11 -9.31 10.01
N HIS A 20 26.31 -9.75 9.03
CA HIS A 20 26.29 -11.15 8.62
C HIS A 20 26.15 -11.19 7.10
N GLU A 21 27.27 -11.51 6.46
CA GLU A 21 27.46 -11.68 5.03
C GLU A 21 27.58 -13.18 4.72
N ALA A 22 27.31 -13.52 3.44
CA ALA A 22 27.30 -14.84 2.79
C ALA A 22 26.08 -15.74 3.09
N SER A 23 25.44 -16.40 2.12
CA SER A 23 25.97 -16.94 0.88
C SER A 23 24.93 -17.00 -0.26
N ARG A 24 25.44 -17.15 -1.49
CA ARG A 24 24.80 -17.07 -2.82
C ARG A 24 24.15 -18.40 -3.28
N ASP A 25 23.42 -18.29 -4.39
CA ASP A 25 23.07 -19.31 -5.41
C ASP A 25 21.75 -20.11 -5.31
N ALA A 26 20.66 -19.46 -5.78
CA ALA A 26 19.83 -19.81 -6.96
C ALA A 26 19.26 -21.27 -7.14
N PRO A 27 18.54 -21.59 -8.25
CA PRO A 27 17.06 -21.61 -8.30
C PRO A 27 16.48 -22.95 -8.81
N HIS A 28 15.21 -23.28 -8.52
CA HIS A 28 14.27 -23.82 -9.53
C HIS A 28 12.88 -24.07 -8.94
N GLU A 29 11.89 -23.83 -9.78
CA GLU A 29 10.52 -24.33 -9.69
C GLU A 29 10.45 -25.84 -9.36
N TYR A 30 9.40 -26.26 -8.65
CA TYR A 30 8.32 -27.10 -9.20
C TYR A 30 7.41 -27.68 -8.09
N PHE A 31 6.11 -27.63 -8.39
CA PHE A 31 5.14 -28.71 -8.17
C PHE A 31 4.30 -28.81 -6.87
N LEU A 32 3.01 -28.53 -7.07
CA LEU A 32 1.90 -29.12 -6.34
C LEU A 32 1.95 -30.65 -6.45
N SER A 33 2.07 -31.38 -5.33
CA SER A 33 1.36 -32.64 -5.08
C SER A 33 1.77 -33.28 -3.74
N ALA A 34 0.86 -33.22 -2.78
CA ALA A 34 0.68 -34.28 -1.80
C ALA A 34 -0.79 -34.24 -1.33
N LEU A 35 -1.69 -34.66 -2.21
CA LEU A 35 -2.93 -35.31 -1.79
C LEU A 35 -2.55 -36.73 -1.36
N SER A 36 -2.74 -37.07 -0.08
CA SER A 36 -3.18 -38.40 0.32
C SER A 36 -3.71 -38.41 1.76
N ASN A 37 -5.04 -38.44 1.85
CA ASN A 37 -5.90 -39.24 2.71
C ASN A 37 -5.59 -39.41 4.21
N SER A 38 -6.50 -38.90 5.04
CA SER A 38 -7.05 -39.70 6.15
C SER A 38 -8.53 -39.37 6.32
N VAL A 39 -9.37 -40.36 6.05
CA VAL A 39 -10.83 -40.34 6.16
C VAL A 39 -11.24 -40.86 7.53
N ASP A 40 -12.28 -40.21 8.07
CA ASP A 40 -13.22 -40.57 9.14
C ASP A 40 -12.76 -40.75 10.60
N ARG A 41 -13.17 -39.77 11.43
CA ARG A 41 -13.87 -40.11 12.67
C ARG A 41 -14.90 -39.05 13.06
N SER A 42 -16.17 -39.43 12.98
CA SER A 42 -17.33 -38.74 13.56
C SER A 42 -17.09 -38.35 15.02
N GLY A 43 -17.35 -37.08 15.34
CA GLY A 43 -17.27 -36.56 16.70
C GLY A 43 -17.99 -35.24 16.84
N SER A 44 -19.31 -35.31 17.06
CA SER A 44 -20.13 -34.35 17.81
C SER A 44 -20.04 -32.87 17.43
N ALA A 45 -21.05 -32.43 16.67
CA ALA A 45 -21.46 -31.04 16.61
C ALA A 45 -21.77 -30.51 18.02
N SER A 46 -20.88 -29.65 18.52
CA SER A 46 -21.19 -28.74 19.61
C SER A 46 -21.24 -27.33 19.01
N PRO A 47 -22.42 -26.74 18.75
CA PRO A 47 -22.50 -25.34 18.37
C PRO A 47 -22.19 -24.52 19.62
N SER A 48 -20.91 -24.17 19.79
CA SER A 48 -20.47 -23.21 20.79
C SER A 48 -21.16 -21.86 20.55
N PRO A 49 -21.49 -21.10 21.61
CA PRO A 49 -22.33 -19.92 21.50
C PRO A 49 -21.59 -18.77 20.78
N ASP A 50 -22.30 -18.15 19.84
CA ASP A 50 -22.23 -16.73 19.46
C ASP A 50 -20.86 -16.05 19.44
N HIS A 51 -19.88 -16.64 18.75
CA HIS A 51 -18.79 -15.80 18.25
C HIS A 51 -19.34 -14.99 17.07
N PRO A 52 -19.25 -13.64 17.10
CA PRO A 52 -19.69 -12.82 15.98
C PRO A 52 -18.99 -13.35 14.73
N ARG A 53 -19.76 -13.74 13.71
CA ARG A 53 -19.22 -14.28 12.46
C ARG A 53 -18.39 -13.19 11.79
N THR A 54 -17.09 -13.18 12.07
CA THR A 54 -16.15 -12.28 11.43
C THR A 54 -16.03 -12.67 9.96
N VAL A 55 -16.19 -11.69 9.07
CA VAL A 55 -16.14 -11.86 7.62
C VAL A 55 -14.69 -12.11 7.20
N PRO A 56 -14.35 -13.33 6.74
CA PRO A 56 -13.02 -13.63 6.25
C PRO A 56 -12.75 -12.91 4.92
N ARG A 57 -11.47 -12.73 4.60
CA ARG A 57 -11.08 -12.20 3.29
C ARG A 57 -11.49 -13.17 2.17
N PRO A 58 -12.22 -12.72 1.13
CA PRO A 58 -12.53 -13.58 -0.01
C PRO A 58 -11.28 -14.05 -0.75
N ARG A 59 -11.39 -15.20 -1.43
CA ARG A 59 -10.36 -15.64 -2.38
C ARG A 59 -10.31 -14.69 -3.57
N GLY A 60 -9.11 -14.37 -4.04
CA GLY A 60 -8.88 -13.49 -5.19
C GLY A 60 -8.27 -12.13 -4.84
N GLU A 61 -7.90 -11.37 -5.87
CA GLU A 61 -7.36 -10.02 -5.70
C GLU A 61 -8.50 -8.98 -5.69
N PRO A 62 -8.55 -8.06 -4.71
CA PRO A 62 -9.56 -6.99 -4.72
C PRO A 62 -9.42 -6.12 -5.98
N TYR A 63 -10.54 -5.61 -6.48
CA TYR A 63 -10.64 -4.69 -7.63
C TYR A 63 -10.32 -5.28 -9.02
N ARG A 64 -10.11 -6.59 -9.16
CA ARG A 64 -9.97 -7.28 -10.48
C ARG A 64 -11.22 -8.04 -10.89
N ARG A 65 -12.31 -7.33 -11.20
CA ARG A 65 -13.55 -7.96 -11.69
C ARG A 65 -13.29 -8.75 -12.99
N GLY A 66 -13.80 -9.99 -13.06
CA GLY A 66 -13.74 -10.83 -14.26
C GLY A 66 -12.40 -11.53 -14.52
N ARG A 67 -11.39 -11.35 -13.66
CA ARG A 67 -10.09 -12.06 -13.74
C ARG A 67 -9.73 -12.75 -12.42
N GLY A 68 -10.73 -13.29 -11.73
CA GLY A 68 -10.55 -13.97 -10.43
C GLY A 68 -10.43 -13.03 -9.23
N GLY A 69 -10.82 -11.76 -9.35
CA GLY A 69 -10.92 -10.81 -8.25
C GLY A 69 -12.34 -10.51 -7.79
N TYR A 70 -12.48 -9.70 -6.74
CA TYR A 70 -13.76 -9.32 -6.15
C TYR A 70 -13.93 -7.81 -6.01
N ASN A 71 -15.18 -7.33 -5.93
CA ASN A 71 -15.46 -5.95 -5.51
C ASN A 71 -15.42 -5.88 -3.99
N LEU A 72 -14.68 -4.92 -3.44
CA LEU A 72 -14.57 -4.73 -2.00
C LEU A 72 -15.92 -4.47 -1.34
N ASP A 73 -16.76 -3.61 -1.92
CA ASP A 73 -18.02 -3.16 -1.33
C ASP A 73 -19.04 -4.30 -1.27
N GLU A 74 -19.10 -5.12 -2.33
CA GLU A 74 -19.94 -6.32 -2.37
C GLU A 74 -19.43 -7.38 -1.39
N ALA A 75 -18.12 -7.62 -1.36
CA ALA A 75 -17.52 -8.60 -0.46
C ALA A 75 -17.63 -8.20 1.02
N ALA A 76 -17.59 -6.90 1.31
CA ALA A 76 -17.71 -6.38 2.66
C ALA A 76 -19.18 -6.16 3.08
N ASN A 77 -20.14 -6.28 2.15
CA ASN A 77 -21.56 -6.04 2.35
C ASN A 77 -21.84 -4.65 2.96
N TRP A 78 -21.23 -3.62 2.37
CA TRP A 78 -21.37 -2.25 2.85
C TRP A 78 -22.53 -1.50 2.20
N THR A 79 -23.15 -0.60 2.96
CA THR A 79 -23.99 0.44 2.36
C THR A 79 -23.13 1.42 1.56
N VAL A 80 -23.77 2.15 0.65
CA VAL A 80 -23.11 3.17 -0.18
C VAL A 80 -22.47 4.24 0.72
N GLU A 81 -23.15 4.61 1.80
CA GLU A 81 -22.71 5.59 2.79
C GLU A 81 -21.47 5.08 3.54
N GLN A 82 -21.51 3.85 4.08
CA GLN A 82 -20.37 3.23 4.76
C GLN A 82 -19.14 3.20 3.86
N SER A 83 -19.31 2.71 2.64
CA SER A 83 -18.25 2.63 1.61
C SER A 83 -17.65 4.01 1.33
N LYS A 84 -18.50 5.04 1.14
CA LYS A 84 -18.07 6.40 0.86
C LYS A 84 -17.29 7.01 2.02
N GLU A 85 -17.79 6.87 3.24
CA GLU A 85 -17.19 7.46 4.44
C GLU A 85 -15.83 6.84 4.76
N ILE A 86 -15.74 5.50 4.76
CA ILE A 86 -14.47 4.84 5.05
C ILE A 86 -13.43 5.10 3.96
N LYS A 87 -13.81 5.07 2.68
CA LYS A 87 -12.89 5.40 1.58
C LYS A 87 -12.38 6.84 1.69
N LYS A 88 -13.25 7.79 2.04
CA LYS A 88 -12.87 9.19 2.25
C LYS A 88 -11.89 9.32 3.42
N TYR A 89 -12.17 8.64 4.53
CA TYR A 89 -11.29 8.64 5.70
C TYR A 89 -9.94 8.00 5.41
N ILE A 90 -9.91 6.79 4.85
CA ILE A 90 -8.66 6.08 4.50
C ILE A 90 -7.85 6.90 3.50
N LYS A 91 -8.50 7.52 2.50
CA LYS A 91 -7.82 8.46 1.60
C LYS A 91 -7.07 9.54 2.38
N HIS A 92 -7.73 10.19 3.33
CA HIS A 92 -7.14 11.27 4.10
C HIS A 92 -5.93 10.80 4.91
N VAL A 93 -6.10 9.77 5.76
CA VAL A 93 -5.02 9.29 6.63
C VAL A 93 -3.83 8.71 5.87
N VAL A 94 -4.06 8.08 4.71
CA VAL A 94 -2.96 7.58 3.87
C VAL A 94 -2.16 8.74 3.26
N GLU A 95 -2.82 9.83 2.86
CA GLU A 95 -2.16 10.99 2.29
C GLU A 95 -1.44 11.86 3.33
N THR A 96 -1.86 11.80 4.59
CA THR A 96 -1.22 12.55 5.68
C THR A 96 -0.13 11.76 6.40
N ASP A 97 -0.33 10.46 6.61
CA ASP A 97 0.46 9.69 7.59
C ASP A 97 1.41 8.68 6.94
N LEU A 98 1.24 8.36 5.64
CA LEU A 98 2.08 7.41 4.92
C LEU A 98 2.91 8.07 3.82
N ASP A 99 4.07 7.47 3.54
CA ASP A 99 4.87 7.84 2.38
C ASP A 99 4.25 7.24 1.11
N CYS A 100 3.57 8.08 0.34
CA CYS A 100 2.91 7.65 -0.89
C CYS A 100 3.87 7.24 -2.03
N THR A 101 5.18 7.41 -1.88
CA THR A 101 6.18 6.91 -2.84
C THR A 101 6.49 5.43 -2.61
N LEU A 102 6.20 4.90 -1.42
CA LEU A 102 6.50 3.52 -1.02
C LEU A 102 5.28 2.59 -1.14
N PRO A 103 5.46 1.34 -1.61
CA PRO A 103 4.39 0.34 -1.59
C PRO A 103 4.05 -0.07 -0.15
N PHE A 104 2.85 -0.63 0.05
CA PHE A 104 2.35 -1.06 1.36
C PHE A 104 3.36 -1.91 2.15
N THR A 105 4.03 -2.86 1.48
CA THR A 105 4.99 -3.78 2.13
C THR A 105 6.27 -3.10 2.61
N LYS A 106 6.54 -1.87 2.15
CA LYS A 106 7.70 -1.05 2.56
C LYS A 106 7.30 0.07 3.51
N GLN A 107 6.03 0.19 3.88
CA GLN A 107 5.59 1.15 4.89
C GLN A 107 6.06 0.71 6.28
N PRO A 108 6.37 1.64 7.19
CA PRO A 108 6.63 1.30 8.58
C PRO A 108 5.41 0.58 9.19
N SER A 109 5.62 -0.57 9.83
CA SER A 109 4.55 -1.37 10.46
C SER A 109 3.76 -0.54 11.47
N ASN A 110 4.45 0.28 12.27
CA ASN A 110 3.83 1.17 13.26
C ASN A 110 2.85 2.17 12.63
N SER A 111 3.13 2.68 11.42
CA SER A 111 2.23 3.60 10.73
C SER A 111 0.97 2.89 10.24
N ILE A 112 1.11 1.68 9.69
CA ILE A 112 -0.03 0.86 9.28
C ILE A 112 -0.90 0.49 10.48
N ASP A 113 -0.29 0.09 11.60
CA ASP A 113 -1.02 -0.24 12.83
C ASP A 113 -1.71 0.97 13.44
N SER A 114 -1.11 2.16 13.35
CA SER A 114 -1.75 3.42 13.75
C SER A 114 -3.01 3.68 12.93
N ILE A 115 -2.95 3.53 11.60
CA ILE A 115 -4.11 3.71 10.70
C ILE A 115 -5.20 2.68 11.02
N ARG A 116 -4.84 1.41 11.25
CA ARG A 116 -5.79 0.37 11.66
C ARG A 116 -6.52 0.74 12.95
N LYS A 117 -5.79 1.16 13.98
CA LYS A 117 -6.37 1.61 15.26
C LYS A 117 -7.26 2.83 15.10
N ALA A 118 -6.82 3.83 14.33
CA ALA A 118 -7.59 5.04 14.09
C ALA A 118 -8.86 4.77 13.28
N ALA A 119 -8.79 3.88 12.29
CA ALA A 119 -9.95 3.42 11.53
C ALA A 119 -10.96 2.67 12.42
N LEU A 120 -10.48 1.79 13.31
CA LEU A 120 -11.33 1.08 14.27
C LEU A 120 -12.04 2.03 15.24
N LEU A 121 -11.33 3.03 15.75
CA LEU A 121 -11.91 4.02 16.65
C LEU A 121 -13.03 4.82 15.96
N LYS A 122 -12.86 5.13 14.68
CA LYS A 122 -13.85 5.88 13.89
C LYS A 122 -15.00 5.02 13.36
N PHE A 123 -14.73 3.77 13.01
CA PHE A 123 -15.68 2.84 12.41
C PHE A 123 -15.67 1.50 13.17
N PRO A 124 -16.32 1.42 14.36
CA PRO A 124 -16.28 0.23 15.20
C PRO A 124 -16.79 -1.05 14.52
N TRP A 125 -17.68 -0.91 13.53
CA TRP A 125 -18.19 -2.02 12.72
C TRP A 125 -17.10 -2.75 11.91
N LEU A 126 -15.89 -2.18 11.80
CA LEU A 126 -14.73 -2.85 11.21
C LEU A 126 -14.25 -4.07 12.00
N LEU A 127 -14.61 -4.20 13.28
CA LEU A 127 -14.35 -5.41 14.08
C LEU A 127 -15.00 -6.66 13.49
N ASN A 128 -15.97 -6.51 12.60
CA ASN A 128 -16.61 -7.62 11.90
C ASN A 128 -15.70 -8.23 10.82
N TYR A 129 -14.51 -7.70 10.53
CA TYR A 129 -13.61 -8.24 9.50
C TYR A 129 -12.32 -8.78 10.12
N ILE A 130 -11.97 -10.02 9.76
CA ILE A 130 -10.76 -10.69 10.26
C ILE A 130 -9.51 -9.87 9.91
N ASP A 131 -8.61 -9.68 10.88
CA ASP A 131 -7.34 -8.95 10.74
C ASP A 131 -7.47 -7.55 10.12
N LEU A 132 -8.67 -6.96 10.14
CA LEU A 132 -8.98 -5.69 9.48
C LEU A 132 -8.59 -5.69 7.99
N TRP A 133 -8.70 -6.84 7.32
CA TRP A 133 -8.24 -7.02 5.93
C TRP A 133 -8.80 -5.95 4.99
N VAL A 134 -9.99 -5.44 5.28
CA VAL A 134 -10.64 -4.38 4.50
C VAL A 134 -9.87 -3.06 4.57
N VAL A 135 -9.37 -2.69 5.75
CA VAL A 135 -8.54 -1.49 5.94
C VAL A 135 -7.26 -1.64 5.11
N ASP A 136 -6.59 -2.78 5.22
CA ASP A 136 -5.36 -3.06 4.46
C ASP A 136 -5.58 -2.98 2.95
N VAL A 137 -6.69 -3.52 2.45
CA VAL A 137 -7.04 -3.47 1.03
C VAL A 137 -7.24 -2.01 0.59
N LEU A 138 -7.95 -1.20 1.36
CA LEU A 138 -8.16 0.22 1.05
C LEU A 138 -6.85 1.02 1.07
N VAL A 139 -5.97 0.77 2.05
CA VAL A 139 -4.67 1.43 2.14
C VAL A 139 -3.80 1.05 0.94
N ARG A 140 -3.71 -0.24 0.61
CA ARG A 140 -2.98 -0.73 -0.58
C ARG A 140 -3.48 -0.05 -1.85
N TYR A 141 -4.80 -0.04 -2.05
CA TYR A 141 -5.42 0.58 -3.21
C TYR A 141 -5.11 2.08 -3.28
N ARG A 142 -5.17 2.80 -2.15
CA ARG A 142 -4.88 4.24 -2.14
C ARG A 142 -3.43 4.54 -2.48
N LEU A 143 -2.48 3.79 -1.91
CA LEU A 143 -1.06 3.91 -2.21
C LEU A 143 -0.79 3.65 -3.69
N GLN A 144 -1.35 2.58 -4.27
CA GLN A 144 -1.20 2.27 -5.70
C GLN A 144 -1.68 3.40 -6.60
N LEU A 145 -2.86 3.96 -6.32
CA LEU A 145 -3.39 5.10 -7.09
C LEU A 145 -2.47 6.31 -7.00
N ARG A 146 -1.97 6.63 -5.80
CA ARG A 146 -1.11 7.79 -5.59
C ARG A 146 0.23 7.62 -6.29
N GLN A 147 0.84 6.44 -6.21
CA GLN A 147 2.06 6.10 -6.94
C GLN A 147 1.88 6.21 -8.46
N ALA A 148 0.77 5.69 -8.99
CA ALA A 148 0.46 5.81 -10.42
C ALA A 148 0.34 7.29 -10.85
N ALA A 149 -0.28 8.13 -10.02
CA ALA A 149 -0.37 9.56 -10.26
C ALA A 149 1.01 10.24 -10.25
N LEU A 150 1.87 9.91 -9.28
CA LEU A 150 3.24 10.45 -9.17
C LEU A 150 4.09 10.07 -10.39
N LYS A 151 4.05 8.80 -10.79
CA LYS A 151 4.73 8.33 -12.01
C LYS A 151 4.22 9.03 -13.25
N LYS A 152 2.91 9.26 -13.35
CA LYS A 152 2.33 10.01 -14.47
C LYS A 152 2.84 11.44 -14.52
N THR A 153 2.93 12.12 -13.39
CA THR A 153 3.47 13.49 -13.33
C THR A 153 4.96 13.55 -13.68
N GLU A 154 5.76 12.61 -13.16
CA GLU A 154 7.19 12.50 -13.48
C GLU A 154 7.42 12.26 -14.97
N ASN A 155 6.72 11.28 -15.56
CA ASN A 155 6.80 10.99 -16.98
C ASN A 155 6.36 12.18 -17.86
N ALA A 156 5.34 12.93 -17.42
CA ALA A 156 4.89 14.12 -18.14
C ALA A 156 5.95 15.23 -18.14
N LEU A 157 6.65 15.43 -17.02
CA LEU A 157 7.76 16.38 -16.92
C LEU A 157 8.94 15.98 -17.81
N LEU A 158 9.37 14.72 -17.76
CA LEU A 158 10.44 14.20 -18.62
C LEU A 158 10.09 14.33 -20.10
N ALA A 159 8.84 14.05 -20.47
CA ALA A 159 8.37 14.21 -21.85
C ALA A 159 8.35 15.69 -22.30
N ALA A 160 7.96 16.61 -21.41
CA ALA A 160 7.98 18.05 -21.70
C ALA A 160 9.41 18.57 -21.91
N GLU A 161 10.35 18.16 -21.06
CA GLU A 161 11.76 18.52 -21.18
C GLU A 161 12.38 17.97 -22.48
N ALA A 162 12.10 16.71 -22.81
CA ALA A 162 12.56 16.09 -24.04
C ALA A 162 12.06 16.86 -25.28
N ARG A 163 10.78 17.26 -25.28
CA ARG A 163 10.20 18.09 -26.35
C ARG A 163 10.88 19.46 -26.43
N ALA A 164 11.06 20.15 -25.30
CA ALA A 164 11.72 21.45 -25.27
C ALA A 164 13.18 21.39 -25.77
N ARG A 165 13.91 20.32 -25.46
CA ARG A 165 15.26 20.09 -25.97
C ARG A 165 15.26 19.82 -27.47
N ALA A 166 14.33 19.01 -27.96
CA ALA A 166 14.18 18.73 -29.39
C ALA A 166 13.85 20.01 -30.19
N SER A 167 12.91 20.82 -29.71
CA SER A 167 12.53 22.09 -30.34
C SER A 167 13.70 23.09 -30.40
N ARG A 168 14.47 23.22 -29.30
CA ARG A 168 15.67 24.07 -29.29
C ARG A 168 16.73 23.62 -30.29
N LYS A 169 16.98 22.31 -30.36
CA LYS A 169 17.93 21.74 -31.33
C LYS A 169 17.48 22.00 -32.77
N ALA A 170 16.20 21.80 -33.08
CA ALA A 170 15.65 22.05 -34.40
C ALA A 170 15.75 23.54 -34.81
N ALA A 171 15.46 24.47 -33.89
CA ALA A 171 15.58 25.89 -34.15
C ALA A 171 17.02 26.33 -34.47
N LEU A 172 18.02 25.81 -33.74
CA LEU A 172 19.43 26.09 -34.01
C LEU A 172 19.89 25.53 -35.35
N GLN A 173 19.45 24.32 -35.71
CA GLN A 173 19.77 23.72 -37.02
C GLN A 173 19.14 24.52 -38.18
N ALA A 174 17.90 24.96 -38.02
CA ALA A 174 17.25 25.82 -39.01
C ALA A 174 17.95 27.18 -39.15
N ALA A 175 18.43 27.77 -38.05
CA ALA A 175 19.17 29.03 -38.09
C ALA A 175 20.53 28.87 -38.81
N ALA A 176 21.24 27.77 -38.56
CA ALA A 176 22.51 27.47 -39.24
C ALA A 176 22.32 27.27 -40.75
N ALA A 177 21.25 26.59 -41.16
CA ALA A 177 20.98 26.32 -42.58
C ALA A 177 20.60 27.58 -43.40
N ASN A 178 20.22 28.69 -42.75
CA ASN A 178 19.89 29.95 -43.43
C ASN A 178 21.10 30.89 -43.57
N LEU A 179 22.27 30.50 -43.04
CA LEU A 179 23.51 31.28 -43.12
C LEU A 179 24.47 30.82 -44.23
N ASP A 180 24.15 29.70 -44.90
CA ASP A 180 24.82 29.17 -46.08
C ASP A 180 24.03 29.51 -47.36
#